data_AF-A0A940R0A3-F1
#
_entry.id   AF-A0A940R0A3-F1
#
_cell.length_a   1.000
_cell.length_b   1.000
_cell.length_c   1.000
_cell.angle_alpha   90.00
_cell.angle_beta   90.00
_cell.angle_gamma   90.00
#
_symmetry.space_group_name_H-M   'P 1'
#
loop_
_entity.id
_entity.type
_entity.pdbx_description
1 polymer ?
#
loop_
_entity_poly.entity_id
_entity_poly.type
_entity_poly.pdbx_seq_one_letter_code
_entity_poly.pdbx_strand_id
1 'polypeptide(L)' 'MKSLYRKNIARRLTELRETNKKKQEEVAVSIGMKRPAYAAYEEGRAEPSIVTLRNICRLYKITVDSFLEGID' A
#
# COMPACT_ATOMS: atom_id res chain seq x y z
N MET A 1 -17.58 8.46 -4.90
CA MET A 1 -17.41 7.27 -4.04
C MET A 1 -16.15 6.46 -4.38
N LYS A 2 -16.03 5.72 -5.50
CA LYS A 2 -14.81 4.91 -5.81
C LYS A 2 -13.48 5.69 -5.82
N SER A 3 -13.48 6.96 -6.24
CA SER A 3 -12.27 7.79 -6.29
C SER A 3 -11.69 8.10 -4.90
N LEU A 4 -12.55 8.36 -3.91
CA LEU A 4 -12.10 8.72 -2.55
C LEU A 4 -11.48 7.51 -1.83
N TYR A 5 -12.13 6.35 -1.95
CA TYR A 5 -11.61 5.08 -1.43
C TYR A 5 -10.19 4.78 -1.97
N ARG A 6 -9.98 4.86 -3.29
CA ARG A 6 -8.66 4.67 -3.92
C ARG A 6 -7.62 5.64 -3.37
N LYS A 7 -8.00 6.90 -3.21
CA LYS A 7 -7.11 7.94 -2.67
C LYS A 7 -6.73 7.64 -1.22
N ASN A 8 -7.66 7.14 -0.41
CA ASN A 8 -7.40 6.76 0.99
C ASN A 8 -6.44 5.56 1.08
N ILE A 9 -6.63 4.54 0.23
CA ILE A 9 -5.71 3.39 0.13
C ILE A 9 -4.31 3.84 -0.29
N ALA A 10 -4.22 4.66 -1.33
CA ALA A 10 -2.95 5.20 -1.85
C ALA A 10 -2.18 6.01 -0.79
N ARG A 11 -2.90 6.85 -0.04
CA ARG A 11 -2.36 7.60 1.10
C ARG A 11 -1.85 6.66 2.19
N ARG A 12 -2.63 5.66 2.58
CA ARG A 12 -2.24 4.70 3.63
C ARG A 12 -0.97 3.93 3.27
N LEU A 13 -0.83 3.52 2.01
CA LEU A 13 0.39 2.87 1.51
C LEU A 13 1.61 3.80 1.60
N THR A 14 1.44 5.05 1.20
CA THR A 14 2.47 6.09 1.28
C THR A 14 2.89 6.33 2.73
N GLU A 15 1.93 6.48 3.65
CA GLU A 15 2.19 6.69 5.08
C GLU A 15 2.96 5.52 5.71
N LEU A 16 2.56 4.27 5.43
CA LEU A 16 3.27 3.09 5.92
C LEU A 16 4.70 3.04 5.42
N ARG A 17 4.94 3.36 4.14
CA ARG A 17 6.28 3.42 3.57
C ARG A 17 7.11 4.56 4.20
N GLU A 18 6.49 5.74 4.25
CA GLU A 18 6.91 7.00 4.90
C GLU A 18 7.53 6.76 6.28
N THR A 19 6.67 6.30 7.17
CA THR A 19 6.95 6.07 8.59
C THR A 19 8.01 4.98 8.81
N ASN A 20 8.11 4.01 7.90
CA ASN A 20 9.13 2.97 7.93
C ASN A 20 10.43 3.36 7.20
N LYS A 21 10.54 4.60 6.70
CA LYS A 21 11.72 5.15 6.01
C LYS A 21 12.17 4.32 4.80
N LYS A 22 11.22 3.72 4.07
CA LYS A 22 11.50 2.90 2.90
C LYS A 22 11.32 3.69 1.59
N LYS A 23 12.14 3.37 0.59
CA LYS A 23 11.91 3.77 -0.80
C LYS A 23 10.88 2.85 -1.44
N GLN A 24 10.19 3.33 -2.48
CA GLN A 24 9.22 2.52 -3.24
C GLN A 24 9.85 1.23 -3.78
N GLU A 25 11.11 1.28 -4.21
CA GLU A 25 11.87 0.13 -4.68
C GLU A 25 12.02 -0.94 -3.57
N GLU A 26 12.35 -0.53 -2.35
CA GLU A 26 12.55 -1.46 -1.22
C GLU A 26 11.26 -2.18 -0.85
N VAL A 27 10.12 -1.47 -0.88
CA VAL A 27 8.81 -2.09 -0.62
C VAL A 27 8.45 -3.06 -1.74
N ALA A 28 8.61 -2.64 -2.99
CA ALA A 28 8.28 -3.46 -4.15
C ALA A 28 9.09 -4.77 -4.16
N VAL A 29 10.40 -4.69 -3.94
CA VAL A 29 11.28 -5.86 -3.81
C VAL A 29 10.84 -6.75 -2.64
N SER A 30 10.52 -6.16 -1.49
CA SER A 30 10.11 -6.92 -0.29
C SER A 30 8.81 -7.72 -0.49
N ILE A 31 7.92 -7.28 -1.38
CA ILE A 31 6.66 -7.96 -1.70
C ILE A 31 6.67 -8.67 -3.06
N GLY A 32 7.85 -8.81 -3.68
CA GLY A 32 8.05 -9.59 -4.89
C GLY A 32 7.48 -8.95 -6.16
N MET A 33 7.52 -7.62 -6.28
CA MET A 33 7.03 -6.91 -7.45
C MET A 33 7.95 -5.80 -7.94
N LYS A 34 7.68 -5.28 -9.15
CA LYS A 34 8.45 -4.18 -9.74
C LYS A 34 8.00 -2.83 -9.15
N ARG A 35 8.95 -1.92 -8.91
CA ARG A 35 8.67 -0.57 -8.38
C ARG A 35 7.55 0.20 -9.13
N PRO A 36 7.47 0.24 -10.47
CA PRO A 36 6.40 0.98 -11.14
C PRO A 36 4.99 0.49 -10.79
N ALA A 37 4.83 -0.81 -10.51
CA ALA A 37 3.55 -1.37 -10.08
C ALA A 37 3.18 -0.92 -8.67
N TYR A 38 4.16 -0.91 -7.74
CA TYR A 38 3.94 -0.40 -6.38
C TYR A 38 3.67 1.11 -6.37
N ALA A 39 4.41 1.89 -7.16
CA ALA A 39 4.19 3.34 -7.31
C ALA A 39 2.78 3.66 -7.82
N ALA A 40 2.24 2.86 -8.75
CA ALA A 40 0.87 3.03 -9.23
C ALA A 40 -0.19 2.87 -8.12
N TYR A 41 0.11 2.11 -7.05
CA TYR A 41 -0.77 2.02 -5.88
C TYR A 41 -0.71 3.28 -5.03
N GLU A 42 0.49 3.80 -4.76
CA GLU A 42 0.67 5.05 -4.00
C GLU A 42 0.13 6.29 -4.76
N GLU A 43 0.06 6.23 -6.08
CA GLU A 43 -0.54 7.26 -6.94
C GLU A 43 -2.06 7.08 -7.11
N GLY A 44 -2.65 5.99 -6.61
CA GLY A 44 -4.07 5.67 -6.77
C GLY A 44 -4.49 5.31 -8.19
N ARG A 45 -3.52 5.07 -9.10
CA ARG A 45 -3.78 4.65 -10.49
C ARG A 45 -4.14 3.17 -10.60
N ALA A 46 -3.76 2.37 -9.62
CA ALA A 46 -4.11 0.96 -9.50
C ALA A 46 -4.47 0.62 -8.04
N GLU A 47 -5.16 -0.50 -7.84
CA GLU A 47 -5.44 -1.05 -6.52
C GLU A 47 -4.63 -2.34 -6.30
N PRO A 48 -4.09 -2.57 -5.09
CA PRO A 48 -3.46 -3.84 -4.76
C PRO A 48 -4.51 -4.95 -4.71
N SER A 49 -4.16 -6.14 -5.22
CA SER A 49 -4.99 -7.33 -4.98
C SER A 49 -5.02 -7.68 -3.49
N ILE A 50 -5.97 -8.51 -3.06
CA ILE A 50 -6.02 -9.02 -1.67
C ILE A 50 -4.71 -9.72 -1.27
N VAL A 51 -4.09 -10.46 -2.19
CA VAL A 51 -2.81 -11.14 -1.95
C VAL A 51 -1.69 -10.13 -1.76
N THR A 52 -1.63 -9.10 -2.62
CA THR A 52 -0.65 -8.01 -2.52
C THR A 52 -0.83 -7.23 -1.21
N LEU A 53 -2.07 -6.89 -0.85
CA LEU A 53 -2.40 -6.19 0.38
C LEU A 53 -1.96 -7.01 1.61
N ARG A 54 -2.19 -8.32 1.60
CA ARG A 54 -1.71 -9.22 2.66
C ARG A 54 -0.19 -9.20 2.79
N ASN A 55 0.55 -9.20 1.67
CA ASN A 55 2.00 -9.14 1.69
C ASN A 55 2.51 -7.81 2.25
N ILE A 56 1.85 -6.70 1.90
CA ILE A 56 2.14 -5.37 2.46
C ILE A 56 1.88 -5.35 3.98
N CYS A 57 0.75 -5.89 4.43
CA CYS A 57 0.44 -5.97 5.85
C CYS A 57 1.48 -6.81 6.62
N ARG A 58 1.93 -7.93 6.04
CA ARG A 58 3.02 -8.76 6.60
C ARG A 58 4.34 -8.03 6.67
N LEU A 59 4.72 -7.29 5.62
CA LEU A 59 5.95 -6.48 5.60
C LEU A 59 5.99 -5.49 6.77
N TYR A 60 4.88 -4.81 7.03
CA TYR A 60 4.77 -3.81 8.09
C TYR A 60 4.31 -4.38 9.44
N LYS A 61 4.08 -5.69 9.53
CA LYS A 61 3.61 -6.38 10.74
C LYS A 61 2.30 -5.80 11.31
N ILE A 62 1.37 -5.44 10.43
CA ILE A 62 0.03 -4.94 10.78
C ILE A 62 -1.06 -5.91 10.31
N THR A 63 -2.27 -5.76 10.85
CA THR A 63 -3.47 -6.47 10.36
C THR A 63 -4.12 -5.72 9.20
N VAL A 64 -5.00 -6.39 8.45
CA VAL A 64 -5.81 -5.74 7.41
C VAL A 64 -6.77 -4.73 8.03
N ASP A 65 -7.33 -5.01 9.22
CA ASP A 65 -8.19 -4.06 9.92
C ASP A 65 -7.45 -2.77 10.28
N SER A 66 -6.22 -2.88 10.80
CA SER A 66 -5.37 -1.70 11.07
C SER A 66 -4.98 -0.96 9.79
N PHE A 67 -4.83 -1.67 8.66
CA PHE A 67 -4.62 -1.02 7.39
C PHE A 67 -5.85 -0.20 6.96
N LEU A 68 -7.06 -0.74 7.14
CA LEU A 68 -8.33 -0.14 6.72
C LEU A 68 -8.90 0.89 7.71
N GLU A 69 -8.34 1.00 8.90
CA GLU A 69 -8.78 1.96 9.92
C GLU A 69 -8.81 3.39 9.36
N GLY A 70 -9.98 4.04 9.42
CA GLY A 70 -10.19 5.39 8.90
C GLY A 70 -10.27 5.50 7.37
N ILE A 71 -10.47 4.38 6.66
CA ILE A 71 -10.74 4.34 5.23
C ILE A 71 -12.25 4.13 5.01
N ASP A 72 -12.96 5.22 4.71
CA ASP A 72 -14.38 5.24 4.33
C ASP A 72 -14.59 5.38 2.81
#